data_AF-A0A2J7YP72-F1
#
_entry.id   AF-A0A2J7YP72-F1
#
_cell.length_a   1.000
_cell.length_b   1.000
_cell.length_c   1.000
_cell.angle_alpha   90.00
_cell.angle_beta   90.00
_cell.angle_gamma   90.00
#
_symmetry.space_group_name_H-M   'P 1'
#
loop_
_entity.id
_entity.type
_entity.pdbx_description
1 polymer ?
#
loop_
_entity_poly.entity_id
_entity_poly.type
_entity_poly.pdbx_seq_one_letter_code
_entity_poly.pdbx_strand_id
1 'polypeptide(L)' 'MPPFPVEPDGAGLAAIADLLANGAVEAEVAEVFDLEEVAKAREAGRAGQAGHARGKIVLRVRH' A
#
# COMPACT_ATOMS: atom_id res chain seq x y z
N MET A 1 10.87 -12.57 -20.24
CA MET A 1 10.53 -11.16 -20.01
C MET A 1 11.74 -10.53 -19.32
N PRO A 2 12.39 -9.49 -19.88
CA PRO A 2 13.55 -8.89 -19.22
C PRO A 2 13.09 -8.28 -17.88
N PRO A 3 13.94 -8.20 -16.85
CA PRO A 3 13.57 -7.51 -15.61
C PRO A 3 13.38 -6.04 -15.98
N PHE A 4 12.14 -5.55 -15.98
CA PHE A 4 11.87 -4.15 -16.31
C PHE A 4 12.62 -3.27 -15.30
N PRO A 5 13.69 -2.58 -15.69
CA PRO A 5 14.30 -1.59 -14.83
C PRO A 5 13.37 -0.39 -14.97
N VAL A 6 12.38 -0.31 -14.11
CA VAL A 6 11.54 0.89 -14.02
C VAL A 6 12.38 1.97 -13.37
N GLU A 7 12.59 3.07 -14.09
CA GLU A 7 13.20 4.25 -13.50
C GLU A 7 12.25 4.84 -12.45
N PRO A 8 12.76 5.27 -11.30
CA PRO A 8 11.95 6.00 -10.33
C PRO A 8 11.39 7.29 -10.97
N ASP A 9 10.06 7.38 -11.09
CA ASP A 9 9.36 8.58 -11.54
C ASP A 9 9.01 9.48 -10.34
N GLY A 10 9.94 10.37 -10.00
CA GLY A 10 9.73 11.34 -8.92
C GLY A 10 8.63 12.36 -9.22
N ALA A 11 8.46 12.76 -10.48
CA ALA A 11 7.46 13.76 -10.86
C ALA A 11 6.04 13.19 -10.77
N GLY A 12 5.84 11.95 -11.24
CA GLY A 12 4.59 11.23 -11.08
C GLY A 12 4.22 11.00 -9.62
N LEU A 13 5.19 10.63 -8.77
CA LEU A 13 4.94 10.44 -7.34
C LEU A 13 4.57 11.76 -6.63
N ALA A 14 5.19 12.89 -7.01
CA ALA A 14 4.83 14.20 -6.48
C ALA A 14 3.40 14.60 -6.86
N ALA A 15 2.98 14.36 -8.11
CA ALA A 15 1.61 14.63 -8.54
C ALA A 15 0.57 13.79 -7.75
N ILE A 16 0.89 12.52 -7.45
CA ILE A 16 0.04 11.67 -6.60
C ILE A 16 -0.04 12.23 -5.18
N ALA A 17 1.07 12.72 -4.62
CA ALA A 17 1.08 13.33 -3.29
C ALA A 17 0.21 14.60 -3.23
N ASP A 18 0.23 15.44 -4.27
CA ASP A 18 -0.62 16.63 -4.35
C ASP A 18 -2.11 16.26 -4.36
N LEU A 19 -2.49 15.22 -5.11
CA LEU A 19 -3.86 14.70 -5.15
C LEU A 19 -4.33 14.14 -3.81
N LEU A 20 -3.44 13.50 -3.05
CA LEU A 20 -3.74 13.06 -1.69
C LEU A 20 -3.90 14.25 -0.74
N ALA A 21 -3.00 15.23 -0.82
CA ALA A 21 -2.97 16.38 0.07
C ALA A 21 -4.18 17.31 -0.11
N ASN A 22 -4.66 17.46 -1.34
CA ASN A 22 -5.85 18.28 -1.64
C ASN A 22 -7.18 17.52 -1.49
N GLY A 23 -7.16 16.24 -1.11
CA GLY A 23 -8.34 15.42 -0.91
C GLY A 23 -9.04 14.94 -2.19
N ALA A 24 -8.42 15.12 -3.37
CA ALA A 24 -8.96 14.60 -4.62
C ALA A 24 -8.85 13.06 -4.72
N VAL A 25 -7.91 12.46 -3.98
CA VAL A 25 -7.73 11.01 -3.87
C VAL A 25 -7.57 10.63 -2.39
N GLU A 26 -8.13 9.49 -2.00
CA GLU A 26 -7.93 8.88 -0.69
C GLU A 26 -7.25 7.52 -0.83
N ALA A 27 -6.24 7.25 0.00
CA ALA A 27 -5.63 5.94 0.09
C ALA A 27 -6.44 5.05 1.04
N GLU A 28 -7.25 4.15 0.50
CA GLU A 28 -8.01 3.21 1.30
C GLU A 28 -7.06 2.23 2.02
N VAL A 29 -7.09 2.27 3.35
CA VAL A 29 -6.42 1.29 4.22
C VAL A 29 -7.47 0.28 4.67
N ALA A 30 -7.26 -0.98 4.28
CA ALA A 30 -8.17 -2.06 4.62
C ALA A 30 -8.04 -2.44 6.10
N GLU A 31 -6.79 -2.62 6.55
CA GLU A 31 -6.48 -3.03 7.92
C GLU A 31 -5.05 -2.64 8.30
N VAL A 32 -4.85 -2.35 9.58
CA VAL A 32 -3.53 -2.04 10.15
C VAL A 32 -3.21 -3.06 11.23
N PHE A 33 -2.07 -3.73 11.10
CA PHE A 33 -1.56 -4.69 12.08
C PHE A 33 -0.31 -4.11 12.76
N ASP A 34 -0.08 -4.42 14.04
CA ASP A 34 1.23 -4.14 14.64
C ASP A 34 2.29 -5.10 14.06
N LEU A 35 3.58 -4.72 14.14
CA LEU A 35 4.67 -5.48 13.50
C LEU A 35 4.74 -6.94 13.96
N GLU A 36 4.41 -7.21 15.21
CA GLU A 36 4.35 -8.53 15.83
C GLU A 36 3.31 -9.44 15.16
N GLU A 37 2.33 -8.86 14.48
CA GLU A 37 1.23 -9.56 13.82
C GLU A 37 1.47 -9.82 12.32
N VAL A 38 2.72 -9.70 11.86
CA VAL A 38 3.11 -9.86 10.44
C VAL A 38 2.57 -11.13 9.78
N ALA A 39 2.43 -12.23 10.52
CA ALA A 39 1.86 -13.47 10.00
C ALA A 39 0.39 -13.30 9.59
N LYS A 40 -0.42 -12.66 10.44
CA LYS A 40 -1.84 -12.35 10.16
C LYS A 40 -1.96 -11.36 9.01
N ALA A 41 -1.14 -10.31 9.01
CA ALA A 41 -1.11 -9.32 7.94
C ALA A 41 -0.81 -9.96 6.57
N ARG A 42 0.08 -10.96 6.53
CA ARG A 42 0.38 -11.72 5.30
C ARG A 42 -0.78 -12.58 4.83
N GLU A 43 -1.49 -13.25 5.73
CA GLU A 43 -2.70 -14.00 5.38
C GLU A 43 -3.80 -13.09 4.84
N ALA A 44 -4.07 -11.97 5.52
CA ALA A 44 -5.01 -10.95 5.07
C ALA A 44 -4.63 -10.38 3.69
N GLY A 45 -3.35 -10.07 3.48
CA GLY A 45 -2.83 -9.60 2.19
C GLY A 45 -2.99 -10.62 1.05
N ARG A 46 -2.86 -11.92 1.34
CA ARG A 46 -3.09 -12.99 0.36
C ARG A 46 -4.56 -13.10 -0.04
N ALA A 47 -5.48 -12.96 0.91
CA ALA A 47 -6.91 -12.88 0.61
C ALA A 47 -7.22 -11.65 -0.27
N GLY A 48 -6.55 -10.53 -0.01
CA GLY A 48 -6.63 -9.31 -0.83
C GLY A 48 -6.17 -9.49 -2.27
N GLN A 49 -5.08 -10.23 -2.51
CA GLN A 49 -4.58 -10.55 -3.85
C GLN A 49 -5.56 -11.42 -4.66
N ALA A 50 -6.38 -12.22 -3.99
CA ALA A 50 -7.47 -12.99 -4.61
C ALA A 50 -8.71 -12.15 -4.92
N GLY A 51 -8.65 -10.81 -4.76
CA GLY A 51 -9.74 -9.88 -5.05
C GLY A 51 -10.72 -9.66 -3.90
N HIS A 52 -10.43 -10.16 -2.69
CA HIS A 52 -11.37 -10.13 -1.56
C HIS A 52 -11.15 -8.98 -0.57
N ALA A 53 -10.05 -8.21 -0.67
CA ALA A 53 -9.80 -7.06 0.19
C ALA A 53 -9.79 -5.77 -0.64
N ARG A 54 -10.55 -4.77 -0.19
CA ARG A 54 -10.56 -3.42 -0.74
C ARG A 54 -9.62 -2.56 0.10
N GLY A 55 -8.51 -2.11 -0.48
CA GLY A 55 -7.52 -1.25 0.18
C GLY A 55 -6.20 -1.93 0.54
N LYS A 56 -5.30 -1.19 1.20
CA LYS A 56 -3.96 -1.64 1.58
C LYS A 56 -3.95 -2.26 2.98
N ILE A 57 -3.22 -3.37 3.14
CA ILE A 57 -2.85 -3.91 4.46
C ILE A 57 -1.56 -3.22 4.89
N VAL A 58 -1.57 -2.61 6.08
CA VAL A 58 -0.45 -1.80 6.59
C VAL A 58 0.11 -2.44 7.86
N LEU A 59 1.44 -2.43 7.98
CA LEU A 59 2.12 -2.75 9.24
C LEU A 59 2.52 -1.47 9.94
N ARG A 60 2.14 -1.33 11.21
CA ARG A 60 2.56 -0.24 12.07
C ARG A 60 3.82 -0.64 12.81
N VAL A 61 4.85 0.17 12.68
CA VAL A 61 6.10 0.05 13.44
C VAL A 61 6.12 1.18 14.46
N ARG A 62 6.34 0.86 15.73
CA ARG A 62 6.54 1.83 16.80
C ARG A 62 8.02 1.88 17.13
N HIS A 63 8.55 3.09 17.34
CA HIS A 63 9.91 3.33 17.81
C HIS A 63 9.97 3.32 19.34
#